data_AF-A0A1X7RB50-F1
#
_entry.id   AF-A0A1X7RB50-F1
#
_cell.length_a   1.000
_cell.length_b   1.000
_cell.length_c   1.000
_cell.angle_alpha   90.00
_cell.angle_beta   90.00
_cell.angle_gamma   90.00
#
_symmetry.space_group_name_H-M   'P 1'
#
loop_
_entity.id
_entity.type
_entity.pdbx_description
1 polymer ?
#
loop_
_entity_poly.entity_id
_entity_poly.type
_entity_poly.pdbx_seq_one_letter_code
_entity_poly.pdbx_strand_id
1 'polypeptide(L)'
;MDPNNVNHLVLLLKSPKSQNINALPAVLNNLVYYIPRIQVESSLVNLVQAFFESPLLIYINPLELFEAGQAIFKWKLQISEPTVKLHTFFSIWNDQFHLCQSWTLPKLSVLCGVLKMKDEFHSLQKAYYVDDSGQLTKMFQEWRKDIFIPLWIQLYNQSFAQDPILTEILTSIYAPVSKRIDLRNKNMIPLWNAISSSCMKILIKYVYRENVNDPKVTFYLDNVNHFTRMLQFSLVETDSQCISDILDDLIKVSLDLSQLELNSVMPNKTYDIPLYSRKFISIILTLRWCLESKNSIPVEWYKKSLIILYNLNYIANDFGTVGFVSYEFVQGVCINGILACKNSIGVTLSLIETFESFVDPSLRYPNKINDSRLIFVLEYIDNINKKITDLDIKFVTDIQFPIISNHLVSRFQEVRESAHTAMVSLLLNGSCSPMILQWKTSHIHDYASMVINQFRSEMLTKDQLQIIFKSIGCCLSSLQTLDRNIVMSVLHQLYRAIVNTPIKDSVQRVELIKCLIYQLPYCHSSHICDWLENVLQLIDQSRLEQQVANEVLDCTWNVVSTMHNDVSLRWWYTNMIPDKCRF
;
A
#
# COMPACT_ATOMS: atom_id res chain seq x y z
N MET A 1 0.74 13.95 -50.98
CA MET A 1 -0.48 14.49 -50.32
C MET A 1 -1.15 15.46 -51.26
N ASP A 2 -2.50 15.47 -51.35
CA ASP A 2 -3.23 16.42 -52.20
C ASP A 2 -3.13 17.85 -51.61
N PRO A 3 -2.49 18.82 -52.32
CA PRO A 3 -2.35 20.20 -51.87
C PRO A 3 -3.70 20.89 -51.62
N ASN A 4 -4.76 20.46 -52.29
CA ASN A 4 -6.10 21.05 -52.17
C ASN A 4 -6.70 20.80 -50.77
N ASN A 5 -6.44 19.64 -50.17
CA ASN A 5 -6.92 19.31 -48.82
C ASN A 5 -6.24 20.14 -47.74
N VAL A 6 -4.94 20.40 -47.88
CA VAL A 6 -4.18 21.26 -46.95
C VAL A 6 -4.64 22.72 -47.06
N ASN A 7 -4.84 23.22 -48.29
CA ASN A 7 -5.34 24.57 -48.51
C ASN A 7 -6.78 24.75 -47.97
N HIS A 8 -7.64 23.74 -48.13
CA HIS A 8 -8.98 23.76 -47.55
C HIS A 8 -8.94 23.80 -46.00
N LEU A 9 -8.06 23.02 -45.36
CA LEU A 9 -7.86 23.08 -43.90
C LEU A 9 -7.35 24.45 -43.44
N VAL A 10 -6.40 25.06 -44.15
CA VAL A 10 -5.90 26.41 -43.84
C VAL A 10 -7.02 27.46 -43.93
N LEU A 11 -7.84 27.40 -44.98
CA LEU A 11 -8.98 28.31 -45.14
C LEU A 11 -10.01 28.12 -44.02
N LEU A 12 -10.29 26.87 -43.66
CA LEU A 12 -11.22 26.51 -42.59
C LEU A 12 -10.73 27.01 -41.22
N LEU A 13 -9.43 26.95 -40.95
CA LEU A 13 -8.83 27.43 -39.71
C LEU A 13 -8.80 28.96 -39.59
N LYS A 14 -8.68 29.67 -40.73
CA LYS A 14 -8.63 31.14 -40.80
C LYS A 14 -10.02 31.80 -40.83
N SER A 15 -11.04 31.09 -41.29
CA SER A 15 -12.41 31.63 -41.46
C SER A 15 -13.43 30.85 -40.64
N PRO A 16 -13.77 31.27 -39.41
CA PRO A 16 -14.73 30.57 -38.55
C PRO A 16 -16.20 30.74 -38.97
N LYS A 17 -16.48 31.41 -40.10
CA LYS A 17 -17.85 31.73 -40.53
C LYS A 17 -18.63 30.42 -40.77
N SER A 18 -19.61 30.18 -39.89
CA SER A 18 -20.62 29.09 -39.89
C SER A 18 -20.11 27.66 -39.66
N GLN A 19 -19.39 27.39 -38.57
CA GLN A 19 -19.03 26.00 -38.23
C GLN A 19 -20.03 25.33 -37.28
N ASN A 20 -20.44 24.13 -37.68
CA ASN A 20 -21.09 23.16 -36.82
C ASN A 20 -20.05 22.65 -35.82
N ILE A 21 -20.16 23.02 -34.54
CA ILE A 21 -19.23 22.65 -33.45
C ILE A 21 -18.92 21.13 -33.46
N ASN A 22 -19.87 20.33 -33.93
CA ASN A 22 -19.77 18.89 -34.10
C ASN A 22 -18.67 18.42 -35.07
N ALA A 23 -18.16 19.29 -35.95
CA ALA A 23 -17.08 18.96 -36.90
C ALA A 23 -15.66 19.17 -36.34
N LEU A 24 -15.51 19.84 -35.18
CA LEU A 24 -14.20 20.17 -34.60
C LEU A 24 -13.32 18.94 -34.30
N PRO A 25 -13.84 17.80 -33.79
CA PRO A 25 -13.02 16.60 -33.59
C PRO A 25 -12.42 16.07 -34.89
N ALA A 26 -13.19 16.11 -35.99
CA ALA A 26 -12.71 15.67 -37.30
C ALA A 26 -11.63 16.61 -37.86
N VAL A 27 -11.76 17.92 -37.64
CA VAL A 27 -10.73 18.90 -38.00
C VAL A 27 -9.44 18.64 -37.20
N LEU A 28 -9.54 18.40 -35.89
CA LEU A 28 -8.39 18.09 -35.05
C LEU A 28 -7.68 16.81 -35.48
N ASN A 29 -8.43 15.74 -35.75
CA ASN A 29 -7.89 14.48 -36.25
C ASN A 29 -7.16 14.65 -37.60
N ASN A 30 -7.73 15.43 -38.51
CA ASN A 30 -7.08 15.77 -39.77
C ASN A 30 -5.78 16.54 -39.54
N LEU A 31 -5.74 17.50 -38.62
CA LEU A 31 -4.51 18.24 -38.30
C LEU A 31 -3.41 17.34 -37.74
N VAL A 32 -3.76 16.47 -36.79
CA VAL A 32 -2.84 15.46 -36.23
C VAL A 32 -2.29 14.54 -37.31
N TYR A 33 -3.12 14.19 -38.30
CA TYR A 33 -2.70 13.35 -39.42
C TYR A 33 -1.79 14.11 -40.42
N TYR A 34 -2.19 15.31 -40.85
CA TYR A 34 -1.55 16.02 -41.95
C TYR A 34 -0.27 16.75 -41.54
N ILE A 35 -0.26 17.50 -40.44
CA ILE A 35 0.89 18.34 -40.01
C ILE A 35 2.23 17.56 -40.03
N PRO A 36 2.37 16.38 -39.41
CA PRO A 36 3.66 15.68 -39.37
C PRO A 36 4.11 15.14 -40.74
N ARG A 37 3.20 15.05 -41.72
CA ARG A 37 3.41 14.40 -43.03
C ARG A 37 3.62 15.38 -44.20
N ILE A 38 3.55 16.69 -43.95
CA ILE A 38 3.80 17.69 -45.00
C ILE A 38 5.26 17.64 -45.44
N GLN A 39 5.47 17.62 -46.75
CA GLN A 39 6.79 17.56 -47.39
C GLN A 39 7.34 18.95 -47.76
N VAL A 40 6.46 19.91 -48.00
CA VAL A 40 6.82 21.27 -48.43
C VAL A 40 6.86 22.22 -47.23
N GLU A 41 8.01 22.84 -46.99
CA GLU A 41 8.25 23.71 -45.84
C GLU A 41 7.26 24.89 -45.76
N SER A 42 7.03 25.59 -46.88
CA SER A 42 6.09 26.72 -46.90
C SER A 42 4.64 26.32 -46.59
N SER A 43 4.21 25.14 -47.06
CA SER A 43 2.89 24.59 -46.72
C SER A 43 2.79 24.22 -45.24
N LEU A 44 3.88 23.70 -44.66
CA LEU A 44 3.95 23.36 -43.24
C LEU A 44 3.89 24.64 -42.38
N VAL A 45 4.67 25.67 -42.71
CA VAL A 45 4.63 26.98 -42.05
C VAL A 45 3.21 27.55 -42.07
N ASN A 46 2.59 27.58 -43.25
CA ASN A 46 1.23 28.10 -43.41
C ASN A 46 0.20 27.33 -42.59
N LEU A 47 0.30 25.99 -42.53
CA LEU A 47 -0.64 25.17 -41.76
C LEU A 47 -0.43 25.28 -40.25
N VAL A 48 0.82 25.25 -39.78
CA VAL A 48 1.13 25.40 -38.35
C VAL A 48 0.70 26.79 -37.87
N GLN A 49 0.99 27.84 -38.62
CA GLN A 49 0.52 29.19 -38.30
C GLN A 49 -1.01 29.26 -38.27
N ALA A 50 -1.68 28.74 -39.31
CA ALA A 50 -3.14 28.74 -39.37
C ALA A 50 -3.77 27.95 -38.21
N PHE A 51 -3.16 26.83 -37.80
CA PHE A 51 -3.60 26.05 -36.66
C PHE A 51 -3.43 26.83 -35.36
N PHE A 52 -2.22 27.35 -35.10
CA PHE A 52 -1.87 27.98 -33.83
C PHE A 52 -2.56 29.33 -33.61
N GLU A 53 -2.83 30.08 -34.68
CA GLU A 53 -3.58 31.35 -34.64
C GLU A 53 -5.10 31.16 -34.76
N SER A 54 -5.59 29.93 -34.93
CA SER A 54 -7.00 29.69 -35.17
C SER A 54 -7.87 30.09 -33.96
N PRO A 55 -8.95 30.86 -34.16
CA PRO A 55 -9.92 31.15 -33.10
C PRO A 55 -10.71 29.90 -32.68
N LEU A 56 -10.70 28.83 -33.49
CA LEU A 56 -11.44 27.59 -33.22
C LEU A 56 -10.88 26.83 -32.01
N LEU A 57 -9.60 27.04 -31.68
CA LEU A 57 -8.95 26.38 -30.54
C LEU A 57 -9.66 26.65 -29.20
N ILE A 58 -10.36 27.80 -29.07
CA ILE A 58 -11.07 28.17 -27.83
C ILE A 58 -12.27 27.26 -27.57
N TYR A 59 -12.83 26.63 -28.61
CA TYR A 59 -14.00 25.74 -28.49
C TYR A 59 -13.62 24.27 -28.28
N ILE A 60 -12.34 23.92 -28.36
CA ILE A 60 -11.85 22.55 -28.18
C ILE A 60 -11.40 22.36 -26.73
N ASN A 61 -11.68 21.19 -26.17
CA ASN A 61 -11.23 20.85 -24.82
C ASN A 61 -9.68 20.95 -24.75
N PRO A 62 -9.11 21.70 -23.80
CA PRO A 62 -7.66 21.82 -23.64
C PRO A 62 -6.93 20.47 -23.52
N LEU A 63 -7.55 19.44 -22.92
CA LEU A 63 -6.95 18.11 -22.81
C LEU A 63 -6.85 17.40 -24.17
N GLU A 64 -7.82 17.59 -25.06
CA GLU A 64 -7.76 17.06 -26.42
C GLU A 64 -6.68 17.78 -27.25
N LEU A 65 -6.52 19.09 -27.04
CA LEU A 65 -5.44 19.86 -27.68
C LEU A 65 -4.05 19.46 -27.18
N PHE A 66 -3.94 19.10 -25.91
CA PHE A 66 -2.74 18.48 -25.36
C PHE A 66 -2.42 17.17 -26.09
N GLU A 67 -3.40 16.27 -26.23
CA GLU A 67 -3.23 15.00 -26.94
C GLU A 67 -2.90 15.21 -28.42
N ALA A 68 -3.50 16.21 -29.06
CA ALA A 68 -3.19 16.57 -30.43
C ALA A 68 -1.75 17.06 -30.59
N GLY A 69 -1.28 17.96 -29.72
CA GLY A 69 0.11 18.42 -29.71
C GLY A 69 1.10 17.28 -29.49
N GLN A 70 0.79 16.38 -28.54
CA GLN A 70 1.56 15.16 -28.30
C GLN A 70 1.60 14.27 -29.55
N ALA A 71 0.44 14.01 -30.16
CA ALA A 71 0.32 13.12 -31.31
C ALA A 71 1.02 13.67 -32.56
N ILE A 72 0.93 14.97 -32.85
CA ILE A 72 1.64 15.62 -33.97
C ILE A 72 3.14 15.34 -33.87
N PHE A 73 3.74 15.57 -32.71
CA PHE A 73 5.18 15.39 -32.51
C PHE A 73 5.56 13.90 -32.45
N LYS A 74 4.73 13.06 -31.83
CA LYS A 74 4.92 11.60 -31.84
C LYS A 74 4.95 11.04 -33.24
N TRP A 75 3.97 11.36 -34.06
CA TRP A 75 3.94 10.93 -35.47
C TRP A 75 5.17 11.45 -36.21
N LYS A 76 5.57 12.70 -36.00
CA LYS A 76 6.75 13.25 -36.65
C LYS A 76 8.03 12.49 -36.29
N LEU A 77 8.17 12.05 -35.05
CA LEU A 77 9.31 11.26 -34.57
C LEU A 77 9.30 9.81 -35.08
N GLN A 78 8.14 9.25 -35.40
CA GLN A 78 7.95 7.86 -35.81
C GLN A 78 7.91 7.64 -37.33
N ILE A 79 7.62 8.67 -38.13
CA ILE A 79 7.56 8.55 -39.59
C ILE A 79 8.98 8.33 -40.14
N SER A 80 9.17 7.17 -40.78
CA SER A 80 10.44 6.70 -41.36
C SER A 80 10.79 7.29 -42.73
N GLU A 81 9.85 8.01 -43.38
CA GLU A 81 10.05 8.62 -44.69
C GLU A 81 10.50 10.09 -44.57
N PRO A 82 11.39 10.59 -45.46
CA PRO A 82 11.93 11.94 -45.38
C PRO A 82 10.87 12.97 -45.79
N THR A 83 10.02 13.29 -44.82
CA THR A 83 9.34 14.58 -44.74
C THR A 83 10.37 15.65 -44.33
N VAL A 84 9.98 16.93 -44.30
CA VAL A 84 10.81 18.07 -43.84
C VAL A 84 11.73 17.64 -42.68
N LYS A 85 13.04 17.95 -42.75
CA LYS A 85 14.04 17.50 -41.75
C LYS A 85 13.55 17.80 -40.33
N LEU A 86 13.89 16.94 -39.37
CA LEU A 86 13.39 17.04 -38.00
C LEU A 86 13.70 18.41 -37.38
N HIS A 87 14.90 18.94 -37.55
CA HIS A 87 15.26 20.28 -37.09
C HIS A 87 14.41 21.39 -37.72
N THR A 88 14.14 21.31 -39.03
CA THR A 88 13.31 22.30 -39.73
C THR A 88 11.86 22.25 -39.24
N PHE A 89 11.33 21.05 -38.98
CA PHE A 89 10.01 20.91 -38.39
C PHE A 89 9.93 21.58 -37.02
N PHE A 90 10.93 21.33 -36.16
CA PHE A 90 10.98 21.93 -34.82
C PHE A 90 11.24 23.44 -34.86
N SER A 91 12.05 23.94 -35.79
CA SER A 91 12.30 25.39 -35.93
C SER A 91 11.05 26.15 -36.34
N ILE A 92 10.22 25.59 -37.22
CA ILE A 92 8.92 26.19 -37.58
C ILE A 92 8.05 26.36 -36.34
N TRP A 93 7.93 25.33 -35.50
CA TRP A 93 7.18 25.43 -34.24
C TRP A 93 7.84 26.40 -33.25
N ASN A 94 9.17 26.42 -33.19
CA ASN A 94 9.92 27.37 -32.37
C ASN A 94 9.54 28.82 -32.70
N ASP A 95 9.56 29.16 -33.98
CA ASP A 95 9.21 30.49 -34.46
C ASP A 95 7.77 30.84 -34.09
N GLN A 96 6.82 29.89 -34.26
CA GLN A 96 5.43 30.09 -33.89
C GLN A 96 5.23 30.30 -32.38
N PHE A 97 5.97 29.59 -31.52
CA PHE A 97 5.89 29.79 -30.07
C PHE A 97 6.48 31.14 -29.64
N HIS A 98 7.60 31.56 -30.23
CA HIS A 98 8.23 32.85 -29.89
C HIS A 98 7.50 34.07 -30.45
N LEU A 99 6.88 33.95 -31.63
CA LEU A 99 6.13 35.04 -32.27
C LEU A 99 4.69 35.18 -31.73
N CYS A 100 4.24 34.26 -30.88
CA CYS A 100 2.90 34.27 -30.33
C CYS A 100 2.64 35.47 -29.43
N GLN A 101 1.81 36.40 -29.90
CA GLN A 101 1.47 37.64 -29.17
C GLN A 101 0.48 37.43 -28.02
N SER A 102 -0.38 36.41 -28.11
CA SER A 102 -1.44 36.15 -27.13
C SER A 102 -1.53 34.66 -26.77
N TRP A 103 -1.11 34.34 -25.55
CA TRP A 103 -1.18 32.99 -25.00
C TRP A 103 -2.52 32.73 -24.34
N THR A 104 -3.14 31.61 -24.69
CA THR A 104 -4.39 31.11 -24.11
C THR A 104 -4.18 29.69 -23.61
N LEU A 105 -5.06 29.21 -22.72
CA LEU A 105 -5.00 27.82 -22.23
C LEU A 105 -4.98 26.77 -23.37
N PRO A 106 -5.81 26.87 -24.42
CA PRO A 106 -5.72 26.01 -25.60
C PRO A 106 -4.31 25.94 -26.21
N LYS A 107 -3.67 27.09 -26.48
CA LYS A 107 -2.32 27.16 -27.05
C LYS A 107 -1.27 26.58 -26.10
N LEU A 108 -1.39 26.88 -24.82
CA LEU A 108 -0.50 26.34 -23.78
C LEU A 108 -0.62 24.81 -23.69
N SER A 109 -1.82 24.27 -23.88
CA SER A 109 -2.07 22.82 -23.85
C SER A 109 -1.41 22.11 -25.03
N VAL A 110 -1.47 22.68 -26.23
CA VAL A 110 -0.72 22.19 -27.40
C VAL A 110 0.78 22.15 -27.09
N LEU A 111 1.35 23.27 -26.62
CA LEU A 111 2.78 23.34 -26.25
C LEU A 111 3.14 22.29 -25.20
N CYS A 112 2.27 22.06 -24.22
CA CYS A 112 2.52 21.06 -23.20
C CYS A 112 2.50 19.62 -23.74
N GLY A 113 1.59 19.33 -24.67
CA GLY A 113 1.59 18.07 -25.41
C GLY A 113 2.89 17.84 -26.16
N VAL A 114 3.43 18.89 -26.80
CA VAL A 114 4.75 18.86 -27.42
C VAL A 114 5.84 18.55 -26.39
N LEU A 115 5.86 19.25 -25.25
CA LEU A 115 6.86 19.07 -24.20
C LEU A 115 6.85 17.65 -23.58
N LYS A 116 5.69 16.97 -23.53
CA LYS A 116 5.59 15.57 -23.08
C LYS A 116 6.42 14.62 -23.96
N MET A 117 6.66 14.95 -25.22
CA MET A 117 7.46 14.14 -26.14
C MET A 117 8.97 14.19 -25.91
N LYS A 118 9.44 14.99 -24.93
CA LYS A 118 10.86 15.12 -24.64
C LYS A 118 11.53 13.77 -24.37
N ASP A 119 10.95 12.93 -23.51
CA ASP A 119 11.58 11.68 -23.09
C ASP A 119 11.60 10.62 -24.21
N GLU A 120 10.56 10.57 -25.04
CA GLU A 120 10.52 9.74 -26.25
C GLU A 120 11.57 10.20 -27.26
N PHE A 121 11.70 11.52 -27.49
CA PHE A 121 12.77 12.08 -28.31
C PHE A 121 14.16 11.71 -27.78
N HIS A 122 14.42 11.83 -26.47
CA HIS A 122 15.73 11.48 -25.89
C HIS A 122 16.02 9.98 -26.06
N SER A 123 15.00 9.13 -25.97
CA SER A 123 15.14 7.69 -26.19
C SER A 123 15.50 7.38 -27.65
N LEU A 124 14.83 8.03 -28.60
CA LEU A 124 15.13 7.91 -30.03
C LEU A 124 16.49 8.50 -30.40
N GLN A 125 16.86 9.64 -29.81
CA GLN A 125 18.17 10.26 -30.01
C GLN A 125 19.30 9.35 -29.54
N LYS A 126 19.14 8.68 -28.40
CA LYS A 126 20.13 7.72 -27.88
C LYS A 126 20.22 6.46 -28.76
N ALA A 127 19.11 5.99 -29.30
CA ALA A 127 19.05 4.75 -30.07
C ALA A 127 19.50 4.92 -31.54
N TYR A 128 19.10 6.03 -32.17
CA TYR A 128 19.20 6.21 -33.62
C TYR A 128 19.85 7.52 -34.06
N TYR A 129 20.23 8.39 -33.11
CA TYR A 129 20.87 9.69 -33.39
C TYR A 129 20.07 10.54 -34.41
N VAL A 130 18.78 10.73 -34.13
CA VAL A 130 17.81 11.36 -35.06
C VAL A 130 18.01 12.87 -35.28
N ASP A 131 18.74 13.54 -34.39
CA ASP A 131 19.13 14.96 -34.46
C ASP A 131 20.65 15.11 -34.33
N ASP A 132 21.32 15.37 -35.45
CA ASP A 132 22.77 15.61 -35.48
C ASP A 132 23.16 16.97 -34.89
N SER A 133 22.22 17.92 -34.80
CA SER A 133 22.50 19.31 -34.44
C SER A 133 22.55 19.57 -32.93
N GLY A 134 21.91 18.69 -32.14
CA GLY A 134 21.70 18.87 -30.70
C GLY A 134 20.79 20.06 -30.34
N GLN A 135 20.18 20.72 -31.31
CA GLN A 135 19.37 21.92 -31.11
C GLN A 135 17.99 21.57 -30.52
N LEU A 136 17.42 20.41 -30.85
CA LEU A 136 16.09 20.03 -30.36
C LEU A 136 16.06 19.88 -28.84
N THR A 137 17.13 19.33 -28.27
CA THR A 137 17.26 19.21 -26.81
C THR A 137 17.26 20.58 -26.13
N LYS A 138 17.87 21.60 -26.77
CA LYS A 138 17.85 23.00 -26.28
C LYS A 138 16.46 23.61 -26.43
N MET A 139 15.82 23.45 -27.58
CA MET A 139 14.45 23.94 -27.81
C MET A 139 13.46 23.40 -26.77
N PHE A 140 13.49 22.09 -26.47
CA PHE A 140 12.64 21.53 -25.40
C PHE A 140 12.91 22.13 -24.01
N GLN A 141 14.14 22.56 -23.73
CA GLN A 141 14.48 23.22 -22.47
C GLN A 141 14.01 24.68 -22.45
N GLU A 142 14.23 25.42 -23.53
CA GLU A 142 13.83 26.82 -23.72
C GLU A 142 12.30 26.94 -23.71
N TRP A 143 11.59 26.15 -24.53
CA TRP A 143 10.13 26.11 -24.54
C TRP A 143 9.53 25.82 -23.17
N ARG A 144 10.15 24.94 -22.38
CA ARG A 144 9.68 24.66 -21.03
C ARG A 144 9.95 25.84 -20.10
N LYS A 145 11.21 26.26 -20.02
CA LYS A 145 11.69 27.18 -18.98
C LYS A 145 11.27 28.62 -19.25
N ASP A 146 11.34 29.05 -20.50
CA ASP A 146 11.24 30.45 -20.89
C ASP A 146 9.83 30.79 -21.39
N ILE A 147 9.07 29.80 -21.88
CA ILE A 147 7.71 29.99 -22.39
C ILE A 147 6.67 29.34 -21.47
N PHE A 148 6.66 28.01 -21.37
CA PHE A 148 5.57 27.27 -20.74
C PHE A 148 5.43 27.56 -19.24
N ILE A 149 6.50 27.42 -18.44
CA ILE A 149 6.42 27.59 -16.98
C ILE A 149 5.96 29.00 -16.58
N PRO A 150 6.54 30.10 -17.11
CA PRO A 150 6.09 31.45 -16.77
C PRO A 150 4.62 31.71 -17.10
N LEU A 151 4.19 31.30 -18.30
CA LEU A 151 2.81 31.48 -18.76
C LEU A 151 1.82 30.62 -17.97
N TRP A 152 2.20 29.38 -17.66
CA TRP A 152 1.40 28.49 -16.83
C TRP A 152 1.20 29.10 -15.44
N ILE A 153 2.26 29.61 -14.80
CA ILE A 153 2.15 30.28 -13.49
C ILE A 153 1.22 31.49 -13.58
N GLN A 154 1.33 32.29 -14.64
CA GLN A 154 0.48 33.47 -14.84
C GLN A 154 -1.01 33.08 -14.95
N LEU A 155 -1.33 32.11 -15.80
CA LEU A 155 -2.71 31.63 -15.97
C LEU A 155 -3.25 30.97 -14.70
N TYR A 156 -2.41 30.19 -14.01
CA TYR A 156 -2.77 29.54 -12.76
C TYR A 156 -3.09 30.55 -11.66
N ASN A 157 -2.27 31.59 -11.50
CA ASN A 157 -2.54 32.66 -10.52
C ASN A 157 -3.84 33.41 -10.81
N GLN A 158 -4.21 33.57 -12.09
CA GLN A 158 -5.47 34.20 -12.48
C GLN A 158 -6.68 33.29 -12.17
N SER A 159 -6.54 31.98 -12.38
CA SER A 159 -7.65 31.02 -12.20
C SER A 159 -7.84 30.56 -10.76
N PHE A 160 -6.78 30.55 -9.96
CA PHE A 160 -6.71 29.84 -8.68
C PHE A 160 -7.84 30.19 -7.70
N ALA A 161 -8.27 31.45 -7.63
CA ALA A 161 -9.34 31.90 -6.74
C ALA A 161 -10.73 31.91 -7.39
N GLN A 162 -10.82 31.84 -8.72
CA GLN A 162 -12.04 32.16 -9.47
C GLN A 162 -12.67 30.96 -10.15
N ASP A 163 -11.88 29.97 -10.58
CA ASP A 163 -12.37 28.81 -11.33
C ASP A 163 -11.65 27.50 -10.94
N PRO A 164 -12.30 26.66 -10.11
CA PRO A 164 -11.78 25.36 -9.71
C PRO A 164 -11.61 24.38 -10.88
N ILE A 165 -12.47 24.45 -11.91
CA ILE A 165 -12.41 23.55 -13.08
C ILE A 165 -11.19 23.89 -13.92
N LEU A 166 -10.96 25.19 -14.15
CA LEU A 166 -9.80 25.67 -14.88
C LEU A 166 -8.49 25.30 -14.17
N THR A 167 -8.47 25.37 -12.83
CA THR A 167 -7.34 24.96 -12.00
C THR A 167 -7.05 23.46 -12.12
N GLU A 168 -8.09 22.61 -12.17
CA GLU A 168 -7.94 21.17 -12.42
C GLU A 168 -7.33 20.89 -13.81
N ILE A 169 -7.79 21.59 -14.86
CA ILE A 169 -7.25 21.44 -16.22
C ILE A 169 -5.79 21.90 -16.30
N LEU A 170 -5.46 23.05 -15.69
CA LEU A 170 -4.09 23.56 -15.64
C LEU A 170 -3.15 22.60 -14.91
N THR A 171 -3.62 22.00 -13.80
CA THR A 171 -2.90 20.94 -13.08
C THR A 171 -2.69 19.73 -13.98
N SER A 172 -3.71 19.34 -14.73
CA SER A 172 -3.72 18.19 -15.63
C SER A 172 -2.73 18.30 -16.78
N ILE A 173 -2.65 19.46 -17.42
CA ILE A 173 -1.65 19.67 -18.47
C ILE A 173 -0.24 19.77 -17.91
N TYR A 174 -0.06 20.30 -16.69
CA TYR A 174 1.28 20.44 -16.09
C TYR A 174 1.87 19.11 -15.60
N ALA A 175 1.04 18.18 -15.12
CA ALA A 175 1.50 16.94 -14.50
C ALA A 175 2.54 16.16 -15.34
N PRO A 176 2.37 15.95 -16.67
CA PRO A 176 3.33 15.21 -17.48
C PRO A 176 4.69 15.88 -17.66
N VAL A 177 4.78 17.21 -17.49
CA VAL A 177 6.01 17.99 -17.67
C VAL A 177 6.63 18.49 -16.36
N SER A 178 5.99 18.14 -15.23
CA SER A 178 6.43 18.48 -13.87
C SER A 178 7.79 17.85 -13.55
N LYS A 179 8.64 18.60 -12.85
CA LYS A 179 9.99 18.14 -12.44
C LYS A 179 10.28 18.57 -11.02
N ARG A 180 11.10 17.77 -10.34
CA ARG A 180 11.56 18.07 -8.97
C ARG A 180 12.33 19.39 -8.87
N ILE A 181 12.96 19.85 -9.95
CA ILE A 181 13.65 21.16 -9.98
C ILE A 181 12.70 22.34 -9.79
N ASP A 182 11.41 22.17 -10.11
CA ASP A 182 10.41 23.22 -10.01
C ASP A 182 10.09 23.58 -8.55
N LEU A 183 10.37 22.68 -7.60
CA LEU A 183 10.24 22.95 -6.16
C LEU A 183 11.10 24.15 -5.71
N ARG A 184 12.21 24.42 -6.42
CA ARG A 184 13.10 25.56 -6.12
C ARG A 184 12.58 26.88 -6.70
N ASN A 185 11.53 26.85 -7.52
CA ASN A 185 10.98 28.05 -8.14
C ASN A 185 10.10 28.80 -7.14
N LYS A 186 10.59 29.95 -6.65
CA LYS A 186 9.89 30.78 -5.67
C LYS A 186 8.48 31.20 -6.11
N ASN A 187 8.27 31.38 -7.42
CA ASN A 187 6.98 31.78 -7.96
C ASN A 187 5.93 30.66 -7.95
N MET A 188 6.36 29.40 -7.73
CA MET A 188 5.46 28.23 -7.64
C MET A 188 5.16 27.83 -6.19
N ILE A 189 5.91 28.32 -5.21
CA ILE A 189 5.72 28.01 -3.79
C ILE A 189 4.25 28.17 -3.33
N PRO A 190 3.55 29.29 -3.59
CA PRO A 190 2.18 29.46 -3.09
C PRO A 190 1.17 28.56 -3.82
N LEU A 191 1.57 27.92 -4.92
CA LEU A 191 0.69 27.09 -5.75
C LEU A 191 0.70 25.62 -5.34
N TRP A 192 1.67 25.17 -4.53
CA TRP A 192 1.82 23.74 -4.22
C TRP A 192 0.66 23.14 -3.45
N ASN A 193 0.03 23.89 -2.54
CA ASN A 193 -1.20 23.44 -1.87
C ASN A 193 -2.32 23.19 -2.88
N ALA A 194 -2.55 24.15 -3.79
CA ALA A 194 -3.57 24.07 -4.82
C ALA A 194 -3.36 22.90 -5.77
N ILE A 195 -2.11 22.70 -6.17
CA ILE A 195 -1.63 21.60 -7.00
C ILE A 195 -1.90 20.27 -6.29
N SER A 196 -1.46 20.13 -5.02
CA SER A 196 -1.64 18.89 -4.25
C SER A 196 -3.12 18.55 -4.09
N SER A 197 -3.97 19.52 -3.72
CA SER A 197 -5.42 19.33 -3.62
C SER A 197 -6.06 18.95 -4.97
N SER A 198 -5.61 19.56 -6.08
CA SER A 198 -6.14 19.26 -7.42
C SER A 198 -5.72 17.86 -7.89
N CYS A 199 -4.46 17.49 -7.69
CA CYS A 199 -3.97 16.13 -7.93
C CYS A 199 -4.75 15.11 -7.10
N MET A 200 -5.00 15.41 -5.82
CA MET A 200 -5.78 14.52 -4.96
C MET A 200 -7.21 14.35 -5.48
N LYS A 201 -7.90 15.44 -5.84
CA LYS A 201 -9.25 15.36 -6.44
C LYS A 201 -9.28 14.48 -7.70
N ILE A 202 -8.28 14.60 -8.57
CA ILE A 202 -8.17 13.76 -9.78
C ILE A 202 -7.96 12.30 -9.41
N LEU A 203 -7.08 12.00 -8.43
CA LEU A 203 -6.88 10.63 -7.93
C LEU A 203 -8.14 10.06 -7.27
N ILE A 204 -8.94 10.87 -6.58
CA ILE A 204 -10.23 10.45 -6.01
C ILE A 204 -11.21 10.08 -7.13
N LYS A 205 -11.34 10.90 -8.18
CA LYS A 205 -12.17 10.59 -9.36
C LYS A 205 -11.72 9.28 -10.02
N TYR A 206 -10.40 9.05 -10.10
CA TYR A 206 -9.83 7.79 -10.57
C TYR A 206 -10.28 6.60 -9.70
N VAL A 207 -10.30 6.76 -8.38
CA VAL A 207 -10.70 5.71 -7.43
C VAL A 207 -12.19 5.38 -7.53
N TYR A 208 -13.08 6.36 -7.73
CA TYR A 208 -14.50 6.10 -7.90
C TYR A 208 -14.89 5.61 -9.30
N ARG A 209 -14.01 5.74 -10.31
CA ARG A 209 -14.29 5.42 -11.73
C ARG A 209 -15.64 5.98 -12.19
N GLU A 210 -15.76 7.30 -12.14
CA GLU A 210 -16.89 7.97 -12.81
C GLU A 210 -16.81 7.69 -14.32
N ASN A 211 -17.89 7.12 -14.88
CA ASN A 211 -18.21 6.97 -16.30
C ASN A 211 -17.02 6.93 -17.31
N VAL A 212 -16.60 5.72 -17.71
CA VAL A 212 -15.46 5.47 -18.64
C VAL A 212 -15.61 6.17 -20.01
N ASN A 213 -16.80 6.64 -20.35
CA ASN A 213 -17.07 7.33 -21.61
C ASN A 213 -16.75 8.84 -21.58
N ASP A 214 -16.35 9.41 -20.43
CA ASP A 214 -15.90 10.81 -20.37
C ASP A 214 -14.42 10.92 -20.84
N PRO A 215 -14.11 11.69 -21.90
CA PRO A 215 -12.74 11.87 -22.38
C PRO A 215 -11.78 12.43 -21.32
N LYS A 216 -12.26 13.20 -20.34
CA LYS A 216 -11.43 13.66 -19.21
C LYS A 216 -10.98 12.48 -18.34
N VAL A 217 -11.86 11.51 -18.11
CA VAL A 217 -11.56 10.32 -17.31
C VAL A 217 -10.54 9.46 -18.03
N THR A 218 -10.67 9.27 -19.35
CA THR A 218 -9.67 8.57 -20.16
C THR A 218 -8.30 9.24 -20.08
N PHE A 219 -8.25 10.57 -20.20
CA PHE A 219 -7.00 11.32 -20.03
C PHE A 219 -6.38 11.09 -18.64
N TYR A 220 -7.18 11.11 -17.56
CA TYR A 220 -6.69 10.86 -16.20
C TYR A 220 -6.17 9.44 -16.03
N LEU A 221 -6.83 8.44 -16.62
CA LEU A 221 -6.39 7.05 -16.62
C LEU A 221 -5.02 6.89 -17.28
N ASP A 222 -4.83 7.49 -18.45
CA ASP A 222 -3.59 7.38 -19.24
C ASP A 222 -2.41 8.13 -18.61
N ASN A 223 -2.70 9.11 -17.74
CA ASN A 223 -1.68 9.97 -17.13
C ASN A 223 -1.60 9.81 -15.60
N VAL A 224 -2.21 8.78 -15.00
CA VAL A 224 -2.24 8.57 -13.53
C VAL A 224 -0.84 8.61 -12.90
N ASN A 225 0.17 8.02 -13.56
CA ASN A 225 1.55 8.01 -13.09
C ASN A 225 2.18 9.41 -13.02
N HIS A 226 1.75 10.33 -13.89
CA HIS A 226 2.21 11.71 -13.87
C HIS A 226 1.58 12.48 -12.71
N PHE A 227 0.28 12.25 -12.44
CA PHE A 227 -0.41 12.85 -11.29
C PHE A 227 0.17 12.37 -9.96
N THR A 228 0.43 11.08 -9.83
CA THR A 228 1.01 10.52 -8.61
C THR A 228 2.43 11.04 -8.38
N ARG A 229 3.26 11.12 -9.43
CA ARG A 229 4.61 11.73 -9.35
C ARG A 229 4.57 13.22 -9.02
N MET A 230 3.63 13.97 -9.60
CA MET A 230 3.46 15.39 -9.29
C MET A 230 3.04 15.59 -7.83
N LEU A 231 2.12 14.77 -7.34
CA LEU A 231 1.69 14.78 -5.94
C LEU A 231 2.86 14.47 -4.98
N GLN A 232 3.67 13.46 -5.31
CA GLN A 232 4.89 13.14 -4.54
C GLN A 232 5.79 14.37 -4.38
N PHE A 233 5.98 15.16 -5.44
CA PHE A 233 6.82 16.35 -5.39
C PHE A 233 6.14 17.50 -4.64
N SER A 234 4.87 17.75 -4.92
CA SER A 234 4.16 18.90 -4.36
C SER A 234 3.96 18.79 -2.86
N LEU A 235 3.74 17.57 -2.33
CA LEU A 235 3.55 17.34 -0.89
C LEU A 235 4.73 17.83 -0.05
N VAL A 236 5.96 17.82 -0.58
CA VAL A 236 7.15 18.32 0.12
C VAL A 236 7.01 19.80 0.51
N GLU A 237 6.48 20.62 -0.40
CA GLU A 237 6.29 22.06 -0.21
C GLU A 237 4.87 22.43 0.24
N THR A 238 3.99 21.43 0.41
CA THR A 238 2.60 21.63 0.84
C THR A 238 2.54 21.89 2.34
N ASP A 239 1.66 22.79 2.78
CA ASP A 239 1.47 23.10 4.18
C ASP A 239 0.83 21.94 4.94
N SER A 240 1.14 21.83 6.23
CA SER A 240 0.63 20.74 7.08
C SER A 240 -0.90 20.67 7.14
N GLN A 241 -1.59 21.81 7.04
CA GLN A 241 -3.06 21.83 7.00
C GLN A 241 -3.59 21.18 5.72
N CYS A 242 -3.03 21.52 4.56
CA CYS A 242 -3.46 20.94 3.28
C CYS A 242 -3.17 19.43 3.23
N ILE A 243 -2.06 18.96 3.80
CA ILE A 243 -1.78 17.52 3.94
C ILE A 243 -2.82 16.85 4.86
N SER A 244 -3.21 17.51 5.95
CA SER A 244 -4.28 17.03 6.82
C SER A 244 -5.61 16.90 6.06
N ASP A 245 -5.97 17.89 5.24
CA ASP A 245 -7.20 17.87 4.43
C ASP A 245 -7.16 16.73 3.40
N ILE A 246 -6.00 16.49 2.77
CA ILE A 246 -5.78 15.35 1.86
C ILE A 246 -5.98 14.01 2.58
N LEU A 247 -5.50 13.88 3.82
CA LEU A 247 -5.72 12.68 4.63
C LEU A 247 -7.21 12.53 5.01
N ASP A 248 -7.93 13.62 5.27
CA ASP A 248 -9.38 13.59 5.52
C ASP A 248 -10.16 13.13 4.30
N ASP A 249 -9.80 13.63 3.11
CA ASP A 249 -10.36 13.16 1.84
C ASP A 249 -10.09 11.67 1.64
N LEU A 250 -8.86 11.19 1.91
CA LEU A 250 -8.53 9.77 1.81
C LEU A 250 -9.29 8.89 2.82
N ILE A 251 -9.52 9.38 4.05
CA ILE A 251 -10.37 8.69 5.02
C ILE A 251 -11.76 8.52 4.41
N LYS A 252 -12.36 9.60 3.92
CA LYS A 252 -13.70 9.55 3.33
C LYS A 252 -13.77 8.56 2.18
N VAL A 253 -12.81 8.59 1.27
CA VAL A 253 -12.76 7.66 0.12
C VAL A 253 -12.59 6.22 0.56
N SER A 254 -11.67 5.96 1.49
CA SER A 254 -11.46 4.59 2.00
C SER A 254 -12.70 4.06 2.73
N LEU A 255 -13.38 4.92 3.49
CA LEU A 255 -14.61 4.58 4.21
C LEU A 255 -15.75 4.30 3.24
N ASP A 256 -15.98 5.16 2.25
CA ASP A 256 -17.02 4.98 1.23
C ASP A 256 -16.80 3.67 0.47
N LEU A 257 -15.56 3.38 0.03
CA LEU A 257 -15.24 2.11 -0.60
C LEU A 257 -15.54 0.92 0.32
N SER A 258 -15.10 1.00 1.58
CA SER A 258 -15.31 -0.07 2.56
C SER A 258 -16.81 -0.29 2.83
N GLN A 259 -17.60 0.78 2.98
CA GLN A 259 -19.03 0.72 3.21
C GLN A 259 -19.83 0.22 1.99
N LEU A 260 -19.43 0.63 0.77
CA LEU A 260 -20.02 0.12 -0.47
C LEU A 260 -19.84 -1.40 -0.57
N GLU A 261 -18.65 -1.91 -0.27
CA GLU A 261 -18.37 -3.34 -0.33
C GLU A 261 -18.99 -4.12 0.84
N LEU A 262 -19.03 -3.53 2.04
CA LEU A 262 -19.69 -4.09 3.22
C LEU A 262 -21.17 -4.39 2.94
N ASN A 263 -21.85 -3.47 2.25
CA ASN A 263 -23.26 -3.55 1.89
C ASN A 263 -23.50 -4.18 0.51
N SER A 264 -22.47 -4.71 -0.14
CA SER A 264 -22.60 -5.32 -1.45
C SER A 264 -23.38 -6.64 -1.40
N VAL A 265 -23.94 -7.06 -2.53
CA VAL A 265 -24.65 -8.34 -2.66
C VAL A 265 -23.70 -9.54 -2.47
N MET A 266 -22.39 -9.34 -2.70
CA MET A 266 -21.35 -10.36 -2.60
C MET A 266 -20.12 -9.83 -1.82
N PRO A 267 -20.22 -9.68 -0.49
CA PRO A 267 -19.15 -9.09 0.31
C PRO A 267 -17.92 -9.99 0.42
N ASN A 268 -18.05 -11.29 0.13
CA ASN A 268 -16.96 -12.28 0.19
C ASN A 268 -16.26 -12.53 -1.14
N LYS A 269 -16.41 -11.65 -2.13
CA LYS A 269 -15.65 -11.75 -3.40
C LYS A 269 -14.15 -11.53 -3.17
N THR A 270 -13.34 -11.81 -4.19
CA THR A 270 -11.90 -11.50 -4.16
C THR A 270 -11.64 -10.06 -4.60
N TYR A 271 -10.73 -9.40 -3.89
CA TYR A 271 -10.37 -8.00 -4.06
C TYR A 271 -8.94 -7.80 -4.57
N ASP A 272 -8.28 -8.88 -5.02
CA ASP A 272 -6.98 -8.88 -5.69
C ASP A 272 -7.05 -8.45 -7.17
N ILE A 273 -8.26 -8.22 -7.69
CA ILE A 273 -8.53 -7.84 -9.08
C ILE A 273 -7.84 -6.50 -9.41
N PRO A 274 -7.26 -6.31 -10.64
CA PRO A 274 -6.49 -5.12 -11.01
C PRO A 274 -7.17 -3.77 -10.73
N LEU A 275 -8.50 -3.72 -10.70
CA LEU A 275 -9.25 -2.54 -10.30
C LEU A 275 -8.93 -2.13 -8.86
N TYR A 276 -9.11 -3.03 -7.89
CA TYR A 276 -8.91 -2.76 -6.47
C TYR A 276 -7.43 -2.61 -6.14
N SER A 277 -6.56 -3.42 -6.74
CA SER A 277 -5.11 -3.31 -6.54
C SER A 277 -4.60 -1.93 -6.95
N ARG A 278 -5.06 -1.37 -8.09
CA ARG A 278 -4.66 -0.02 -8.53
C ARG A 278 -5.17 1.08 -7.60
N LYS A 279 -6.40 0.95 -7.07
CA LYS A 279 -6.94 1.88 -6.05
C LYS A 279 -6.10 1.82 -4.78
N PHE A 280 -5.84 0.61 -4.29
CA PHE A 280 -5.04 0.36 -3.09
C PHE A 280 -3.63 0.93 -3.23
N ILE A 281 -2.90 0.59 -4.29
CA ILE A 281 -1.53 1.09 -4.53
C ILE A 281 -1.51 2.63 -4.57
N SER A 282 -2.46 3.25 -5.26
CA SER A 282 -2.54 4.72 -5.34
C SER A 282 -2.72 5.38 -3.98
N ILE A 283 -3.60 4.82 -3.14
CA ILE A 283 -3.86 5.33 -1.78
C ILE A 283 -2.63 5.11 -0.89
N ILE A 284 -2.04 3.91 -0.88
CA ILE A 284 -0.87 3.58 -0.07
C ILE A 284 0.34 4.45 -0.43
N LEU A 285 0.60 4.68 -1.72
CA LEU A 285 1.67 5.57 -2.15
C LEU A 285 1.44 7.01 -1.71
N THR A 286 0.19 7.48 -1.78
CA THR A 286 -0.16 8.83 -1.31
C THR A 286 0.06 8.96 0.21
N LEU A 287 -0.37 7.98 1.00
CA LEU A 287 -0.10 7.93 2.44
C LEU A 287 1.38 7.99 2.75
N ARG A 288 2.17 7.16 2.05
CA ARG A 288 3.62 7.15 2.18
C ARG A 288 4.22 8.53 1.95
N TRP A 289 3.82 9.22 0.87
CA TRP A 289 4.35 10.54 0.56
C TRP A 289 3.91 11.61 1.55
N CYS A 290 2.69 11.54 2.10
CA CYS A 290 2.26 12.41 3.19
C CYS A 290 3.18 12.25 4.40
N LEU A 291 3.52 11.01 4.79
CA LEU A 291 4.41 10.74 5.92
C LEU A 291 5.88 11.08 5.63
N GLU A 292 6.37 10.91 4.39
CA GLU A 292 7.74 11.28 4.01
C GLU A 292 7.92 12.79 3.75
N SER A 293 6.83 13.56 3.63
CA SER A 293 6.88 14.96 3.19
C SER A 293 7.52 15.92 4.21
N LYS A 294 7.42 15.62 5.51
CA LYS A 294 7.87 16.49 6.60
C LYS A 294 8.73 15.70 7.59
N ASN A 295 9.73 16.37 8.16
CA ASN A 295 10.58 15.79 9.20
C ASN A 295 9.85 15.59 10.53
N SER A 296 8.86 16.44 10.83
CA SER A 296 8.05 16.38 12.04
C SER A 296 6.60 16.13 11.66
N ILE A 297 6.12 14.91 11.89
CA ILE A 297 4.79 14.47 11.51
C ILE A 297 3.84 14.62 12.72
N PRO A 298 2.71 15.33 12.58
CA PRO A 298 1.69 15.40 13.63
C PRO A 298 1.08 14.04 13.96
N VAL A 299 0.74 13.81 15.24
CA VAL A 299 0.14 12.55 15.72
C VAL A 299 -1.15 12.20 14.97
N GLU A 300 -1.95 13.22 14.65
CA GLU A 300 -3.18 13.05 13.88
C GLU A 300 -2.94 12.43 12.50
N TRP A 301 -1.80 12.66 11.86
CA TRP A 301 -1.51 12.04 10.56
C TRP A 301 -1.30 10.53 10.69
N TYR A 302 -0.65 10.08 11.76
CA TYR A 302 -0.51 8.65 12.05
C TYR A 302 -1.88 8.00 12.29
N LYS A 303 -2.75 8.65 13.08
CA LYS A 303 -4.12 8.19 13.32
C LYS A 303 -4.91 8.07 12.02
N LYS A 304 -4.94 9.15 11.22
CA LYS A 304 -5.68 9.20 9.96
C LYS A 304 -5.18 8.13 8.97
N SER A 305 -3.86 7.96 8.88
CA SER A 305 -3.25 6.93 8.03
C SER A 305 -3.65 5.51 8.46
N LEU A 306 -3.66 5.21 9.76
CA LEU A 306 -4.12 3.91 10.26
C LEU A 306 -5.61 3.67 10.02
N ILE A 307 -6.46 4.69 10.14
CA ILE A 307 -7.89 4.59 9.80
C ILE A 307 -8.07 4.26 8.31
N ILE A 308 -7.25 4.84 7.43
CA ILE A 308 -7.28 4.54 6.00
C ILE A 308 -6.83 3.09 5.74
N LEU A 309 -5.74 2.63 6.38
CA LEU A 309 -5.29 1.23 6.27
C LEU A 309 -6.36 0.26 6.77
N TYR A 310 -7.00 0.55 7.91
CA TYR A 310 -8.10 -0.22 8.48
C TYR A 310 -9.25 -0.39 7.47
N ASN A 311 -9.70 0.71 6.85
CA ASN A 311 -10.80 0.67 5.88
C ASN A 311 -10.46 -0.12 4.61
N LEU A 312 -9.18 -0.20 4.24
CA LEU A 312 -8.69 -0.91 3.05
C LEU A 312 -8.18 -2.32 3.35
N ASN A 313 -8.28 -2.81 4.60
CA ASN A 313 -7.65 -4.07 4.99
C ASN A 313 -8.19 -5.28 4.22
N TYR A 314 -9.48 -5.25 3.83
CA TYR A 314 -10.07 -6.29 2.99
C TYR A 314 -9.37 -6.45 1.63
N ILE A 315 -8.83 -5.37 1.06
CA ILE A 315 -8.02 -5.42 -0.16
C ILE A 315 -6.61 -5.92 0.17
N ALA A 316 -6.04 -5.47 1.29
CA ALA A 316 -4.69 -5.85 1.72
C ALA A 316 -4.57 -7.37 1.95
N ASN A 317 -5.57 -7.98 2.58
CA ASN A 317 -5.62 -9.43 2.83
C ASN A 317 -5.60 -10.25 1.53
N ASP A 318 -6.26 -9.78 0.47
CA ASP A 318 -6.31 -10.47 -0.82
C ASP A 318 -5.11 -10.18 -1.72
N PHE A 319 -4.67 -8.92 -1.73
CA PHE A 319 -3.53 -8.48 -2.53
C PHE A 319 -2.21 -9.08 -2.02
N GLY A 320 -2.12 -9.30 -0.70
CA GLY A 320 -0.89 -9.68 -0.01
C GLY A 320 -0.03 -8.46 0.30
N THR A 321 0.38 -8.32 1.56
CA THR A 321 1.18 -7.19 2.04
C THR A 321 2.67 -7.52 2.14
N VAL A 322 3.03 -8.80 2.17
CA VAL A 322 4.41 -9.27 2.31
C VAL A 322 5.25 -8.83 1.11
N GLY A 323 6.29 -8.02 1.37
CA GLY A 323 7.16 -7.48 0.33
C GLY A 323 6.60 -6.22 -0.34
N PHE A 324 5.40 -5.76 0.03
CA PHE A 324 4.91 -4.44 -0.36
C PHE A 324 5.47 -3.37 0.57
N VAL A 325 6.74 -3.00 0.32
CA VAL A 325 7.55 -2.10 1.15
C VAL A 325 6.83 -0.80 1.54
N SER A 326 6.01 -0.23 0.65
CA SER A 326 5.28 1.00 0.97
C SER A 326 4.18 0.80 2.01
N TYR A 327 3.48 -0.33 2.01
CA TYR A 327 2.48 -0.64 3.03
C TYR A 327 3.15 -0.88 4.39
N GLU A 328 4.17 -1.74 4.41
CA GLU A 328 4.95 -2.05 5.62
C GLU A 328 5.57 -0.79 6.22
N PHE A 329 6.08 0.12 5.39
CA PHE A 329 6.59 1.42 5.80
C PHE A 329 5.51 2.29 6.46
N VAL A 330 4.35 2.47 5.81
CA VAL A 330 3.26 3.32 6.34
C VAL A 330 2.79 2.77 7.69
N GLN A 331 2.50 1.48 7.78
CA GLN A 331 2.05 0.84 9.01
C GLN A 331 3.11 0.96 10.12
N GLY A 332 4.37 0.63 9.81
CA GLY A 332 5.49 0.69 10.76
C GLY A 332 5.75 2.10 11.30
N VAL A 333 5.78 3.10 10.42
CA VAL A 333 5.98 4.51 10.78
C VAL A 333 4.83 5.02 11.65
N CYS A 334 3.58 4.70 11.31
CA CYS A 334 2.43 5.16 12.10
C CYS A 334 2.42 4.57 13.51
N ILE A 335 2.66 3.26 13.64
CA ILE A 335 2.70 2.59 14.93
C ILE A 335 3.85 3.13 15.78
N ASN A 336 5.06 3.24 15.22
CA ASN A 336 6.21 3.78 15.94
C ASN A 336 6.01 5.25 16.30
N GLY A 337 5.40 6.03 15.42
CA GLY A 337 5.06 7.43 15.65
C GLY A 337 4.09 7.62 16.81
N ILE A 338 3.06 6.78 16.92
CA ILE A 338 2.13 6.77 18.05
C ILE A 338 2.82 6.37 19.35
N LEU A 339 3.64 5.32 19.31
CA LEU A 339 4.35 4.84 20.51
C LEU A 339 5.37 5.86 21.04
N ALA A 340 5.95 6.67 20.16
CA ALA A 340 6.85 7.76 20.54
C ALA A 340 6.13 8.98 21.17
N CYS A 341 4.79 9.02 21.13
CA CYS A 341 4.02 10.11 21.71
C CYS A 341 3.97 10.02 23.24
N LYS A 342 3.96 11.18 23.93
CA LYS A 342 3.81 11.23 25.40
C LYS A 342 2.53 10.57 25.92
N ASN A 343 1.45 10.61 25.13
CA ASN A 343 0.16 9.97 25.44
C ASN A 343 -0.12 8.79 24.49
N SER A 344 0.87 7.91 24.30
CA SER A 344 0.78 6.77 23.38
C SER A 344 -0.39 5.84 23.72
N ILE A 345 -0.63 5.56 25.02
CA ILE A 345 -1.74 4.72 25.49
C ILE A 345 -3.09 5.37 25.18
N GLY A 346 -3.29 6.65 25.50
CA GLY A 346 -4.55 7.34 25.23
C GLY A 346 -4.86 7.46 23.73
N VAL A 347 -3.83 7.66 22.89
CA VAL A 347 -3.99 7.64 21.43
C VAL A 347 -4.36 6.23 20.93
N THR A 348 -3.70 5.20 21.45
CA THR A 348 -3.98 3.80 21.11
C THR A 348 -5.41 3.43 21.48
N LEU A 349 -5.87 3.83 22.67
CA LEU A 349 -7.24 3.65 23.10
C LEU A 349 -8.23 4.30 22.14
N SER A 350 -8.04 5.58 21.81
CA SER A 350 -8.94 6.30 20.89
C SER A 350 -9.04 5.62 19.51
N LEU A 351 -7.96 5.00 19.04
CA LEU A 351 -7.96 4.26 17.78
C LEU A 351 -8.69 2.93 17.90
N ILE A 352 -8.49 2.18 18.97
CA ILE A 352 -9.21 0.92 19.22
C ILE A 352 -10.71 1.20 19.31
N GLU A 353 -11.14 2.19 20.10
CA GLU A 353 -12.55 2.60 20.19
C GLU A 353 -13.14 2.99 18.83
N THR A 354 -12.35 3.73 18.03
CA THR A 354 -12.76 4.10 16.67
C THR A 354 -12.94 2.86 15.80
N PHE A 355 -11.98 1.93 15.81
CA PHE A 355 -12.05 0.72 15.00
C PHE A 355 -13.20 -0.20 15.43
N GLU A 356 -13.44 -0.36 16.72
CA GLU A 356 -14.56 -1.17 17.22
C GLU A 356 -15.91 -0.56 16.83
N SER A 357 -16.05 0.77 16.84
CA SER A 357 -17.30 1.43 16.44
C SER A 357 -17.73 1.16 15.00
N PHE A 358 -16.79 0.76 14.13
CA PHE A 358 -17.05 0.42 12.73
C PHE A 358 -17.23 -1.09 12.48
N VAL A 359 -17.07 -1.93 13.50
CA VAL A 359 -17.39 -3.36 13.41
C VAL A 359 -18.87 -3.52 13.70
N ASP A 360 -19.60 -4.17 12.79
CA ASP A 360 -21.01 -4.46 12.99
C ASP A 360 -21.19 -5.87 13.58
N PRO A 361 -21.51 -6.00 14.88
CA PRO A 361 -21.72 -7.30 15.52
C PRO A 361 -23.04 -7.96 15.09
N SER A 362 -23.94 -7.24 14.42
CA SER A 362 -25.26 -7.73 14.02
C SER A 362 -25.27 -8.50 12.70
N LEU A 363 -24.17 -8.45 11.92
CA LEU A 363 -24.03 -9.17 10.67
C LEU A 363 -24.01 -10.69 10.89
N ARG A 364 -25.06 -11.37 10.41
CA ARG A 364 -25.27 -12.82 10.62
C ARG A 364 -24.71 -13.72 9.52
N TYR A 365 -24.16 -13.16 8.46
CA TYR A 365 -23.62 -13.88 7.31
C TYR A 365 -22.12 -13.57 7.15
N PRO A 366 -21.31 -14.48 6.54
CA PRO A 366 -19.89 -14.22 6.33
C PRO A 366 -19.70 -12.90 5.60
N ASN A 367 -18.89 -12.01 6.17
CA ASN A 367 -18.65 -10.70 5.60
C ASN A 367 -17.18 -10.36 5.74
N LYS A 368 -16.43 -10.65 4.67
CA LYS A 368 -15.00 -10.45 4.58
C LYS A 368 -14.54 -9.03 4.94
N ILE A 369 -15.35 -8.01 4.67
CA ILE A 369 -15.00 -6.63 5.03
C ILE A 369 -15.01 -6.50 6.56
N ASN A 370 -16.07 -6.96 7.21
CA ASN A 370 -16.17 -6.94 8.67
C ASN A 370 -15.10 -7.82 9.33
N ASP A 371 -14.84 -9.01 8.78
CA ASP A 371 -13.79 -9.92 9.26
C ASP A 371 -12.39 -9.30 9.10
N SER A 372 -12.12 -8.64 7.97
CA SER A 372 -10.85 -7.94 7.74
C SER A 372 -10.62 -6.77 8.71
N ARG A 373 -11.69 -6.08 9.12
CA ARG A 373 -11.63 -5.01 10.12
C ARG A 373 -11.24 -5.58 11.49
N LEU A 374 -11.83 -6.71 11.88
CA LEU A 374 -11.46 -7.42 13.10
C LEU A 374 -10.02 -7.89 13.06
N ILE A 375 -9.57 -8.47 11.95
CA ILE A 375 -8.18 -8.89 11.75
C ILE A 375 -7.23 -7.68 11.92
N PHE A 376 -7.54 -6.54 11.31
CA PHE A 376 -6.72 -5.32 11.46
C PHE A 376 -6.62 -4.86 12.92
N VAL A 377 -7.72 -4.89 13.68
CA VAL A 377 -7.71 -4.53 15.10
C VAL A 377 -6.80 -5.47 15.89
N LEU A 378 -6.89 -6.78 15.66
CA LEU A 378 -6.08 -7.79 16.34
C LEU A 378 -4.60 -7.67 15.97
N GLU A 379 -4.28 -7.43 14.70
CA GLU A 379 -2.92 -7.16 14.23
C GLU A 379 -2.36 -5.85 14.78
N TYR A 380 -3.20 -4.82 14.92
CA TYR A 380 -2.80 -3.56 15.55
C TYR A 380 -2.44 -3.78 17.03
N ILE A 381 -3.28 -4.49 17.78
CA ILE A 381 -3.01 -4.86 19.18
C ILE A 381 -1.73 -5.69 19.28
N ASP A 382 -1.55 -6.68 18.40
CA ASP A 382 -0.35 -7.51 18.34
C ASP A 382 0.93 -6.67 18.15
N ASN A 383 0.91 -5.77 17.17
CA ASN A 383 2.05 -4.90 16.89
C ASN A 383 2.35 -3.91 18.03
N ILE A 384 1.33 -3.41 18.72
CA ILE A 384 1.50 -2.55 19.90
C ILE A 384 2.12 -3.36 21.03
N ASN A 385 1.59 -4.56 21.33
CA ASN A 385 2.10 -5.44 22.39
C ASN A 385 3.55 -5.83 22.19
N LYS A 386 4.00 -6.02 20.94
CA LYS A 386 5.40 -6.34 20.64
C LYS A 386 6.37 -5.18 20.91
N LYS A 387 5.89 -3.94 20.92
CA LYS A 387 6.75 -2.74 20.94
C LYS A 387 6.64 -1.90 22.21
N ILE A 388 5.49 -1.92 22.89
CA ILE A 388 5.27 -1.15 24.11
C ILE A 388 6.05 -1.78 25.28
N THR A 389 6.82 -0.97 26.00
CA THR A 389 7.65 -1.46 27.13
C THR A 389 6.90 -1.42 28.46
N ASP A 390 6.06 -0.41 28.67
CA ASP A 390 5.36 -0.16 29.93
C ASP A 390 3.84 -0.28 29.73
N LEU A 391 3.32 -1.51 29.75
CA LEU A 391 1.87 -1.77 29.75
C LEU A 391 1.23 -1.39 31.08
N ASP A 392 0.17 -0.59 31.01
CA ASP A 392 -0.77 -0.39 32.13
C ASP A 392 -1.68 -1.62 32.27
N ILE A 393 -1.80 -2.14 33.49
CA ILE A 393 -2.68 -3.28 33.78
C ILE A 393 -4.14 -2.98 33.45
N LYS A 394 -4.61 -1.74 33.67
CA LYS A 394 -6.01 -1.39 33.36
C LYS A 394 -6.28 -1.45 31.86
N PHE A 395 -5.32 -0.99 31.06
CA PHE A 395 -5.39 -1.10 29.61
C PHE A 395 -5.45 -2.57 29.15
N VAL A 396 -4.70 -3.44 29.83
CA VAL A 396 -4.75 -4.89 29.55
C VAL A 396 -6.09 -5.50 29.95
N THR A 397 -6.55 -5.29 31.18
CA THR A 397 -7.73 -5.97 31.75
C THR A 397 -9.04 -5.46 31.20
N ASP A 398 -9.13 -4.15 30.95
CA ASP A 398 -10.41 -3.51 30.64
C ASP A 398 -10.62 -3.39 29.12
N ILE A 399 -9.55 -3.52 28.32
CA ILE A 399 -9.56 -3.19 26.88
C ILE A 399 -8.97 -4.32 26.05
N GLN A 400 -7.66 -4.57 26.15
CA GLN A 400 -7.01 -5.53 25.24
C GLN A 400 -7.51 -6.96 25.43
N PHE A 401 -7.56 -7.45 26.67
CA PHE A 401 -7.96 -8.82 26.96
C PHE A 401 -9.42 -9.12 26.59
N PRO A 402 -10.42 -8.28 26.93
CA PRO A 402 -11.81 -8.47 26.48
C PRO A 402 -11.93 -8.60 24.96
N ILE A 403 -11.29 -7.71 24.20
CA ILE A 403 -11.31 -7.73 22.73
C ILE A 403 -10.71 -9.04 22.21
N ILE A 404 -9.51 -9.39 22.66
CA ILE A 404 -8.83 -10.61 22.23
C ILE A 404 -9.68 -11.84 22.58
N SER A 405 -10.12 -11.95 23.83
CA SER A 405 -10.84 -13.12 24.35
C SER A 405 -12.16 -13.39 23.64
N ASN A 406 -12.91 -12.35 23.29
CA ASN A 406 -14.16 -12.46 22.52
C ASN A 406 -13.95 -13.10 21.14
N HIS A 407 -12.77 -12.91 20.53
CA HIS A 407 -12.46 -13.42 19.19
C HIS A 407 -11.70 -14.75 19.17
N LEU A 408 -11.20 -15.24 20.32
CA LEU A 408 -10.56 -16.56 20.42
C LEU A 408 -11.52 -17.72 20.10
N VAL A 409 -12.84 -17.51 20.21
CA VAL A 409 -13.88 -18.51 19.86
C VAL A 409 -14.61 -18.18 18.56
N SER A 410 -14.07 -17.24 17.76
CA SER A 410 -14.67 -16.89 16.47
C SER A 410 -14.84 -18.12 15.58
N ARG A 411 -15.92 -18.17 14.79
CA ARG A 411 -16.13 -19.26 13.82
C ARG A 411 -15.16 -19.17 12.64
N PHE A 412 -14.72 -17.96 12.31
CA PHE A 412 -13.80 -17.70 11.20
C PHE A 412 -12.36 -17.96 11.63
N GLN A 413 -11.69 -18.86 10.92
CA GLN A 413 -10.33 -19.30 11.26
C GLN A 413 -9.33 -18.15 11.28
N GLU A 414 -9.34 -17.27 10.27
CA GLU A 414 -8.39 -16.15 10.17
C GLU A 414 -8.51 -15.17 11.36
N VAL A 415 -9.74 -14.83 11.75
CA VAL A 415 -10.02 -13.98 12.92
C VAL A 415 -9.53 -14.66 14.20
N ARG A 416 -9.82 -15.96 14.34
CA ARG A 416 -9.42 -16.75 15.51
C ARG A 416 -7.90 -16.85 15.63
N GLU A 417 -7.20 -17.16 14.54
CA GLU A 417 -5.73 -17.24 14.52
C GLU A 417 -5.09 -15.87 14.80
N SER A 418 -5.65 -14.78 14.26
CA SER A 418 -5.22 -13.42 14.58
C SER A 418 -5.39 -13.09 16.06
N ALA A 419 -6.49 -13.54 16.68
CA ALA A 419 -6.72 -13.36 18.12
C ALA A 419 -5.72 -14.15 18.96
N HIS A 420 -5.37 -15.38 18.55
CA HIS A 420 -4.30 -16.13 19.20
C HIS A 420 -2.95 -15.42 19.11
N THR A 421 -2.61 -14.85 17.95
CA THR A 421 -1.37 -14.09 17.77
C THR A 421 -1.31 -12.87 18.68
N ALA A 422 -2.41 -12.11 18.79
CA ALA A 422 -2.53 -10.98 19.72
C ALA A 422 -2.45 -11.39 21.20
N MET A 423 -3.05 -12.53 21.57
CA MET A 423 -2.95 -13.08 22.92
C MET A 423 -1.51 -13.49 23.26
N VAL A 424 -0.84 -14.15 22.32
CA VAL A 424 0.55 -14.57 22.47
C VAL A 424 1.48 -13.37 22.63
N SER A 425 1.33 -12.30 21.85
CA SER A 425 2.16 -11.10 22.02
C SER A 425 1.89 -10.37 23.33
N LEU A 426 0.65 -10.39 23.83
CA LEU A 426 0.34 -9.87 25.16
C LEU A 426 1.06 -10.66 26.27
N LEU A 427 1.09 -11.99 26.17
CA LEU A 427 1.82 -12.86 27.09
C LEU A 427 3.35 -12.65 26.98
N LEU A 428 3.88 -12.52 25.77
CA LEU A 428 5.30 -12.32 25.49
C LEU A 428 5.80 -10.89 25.75
N ASN A 429 4.92 -9.92 26.00
CA ASN A 429 5.30 -8.53 26.20
C ASN A 429 6.37 -8.38 27.31
N GLY A 430 7.38 -7.55 27.07
CA GLY A 430 8.53 -7.39 27.97
C GLY A 430 8.28 -6.60 29.27
N SER A 431 7.06 -6.13 29.54
CA SER A 431 6.75 -5.35 30.76
C SER A 431 7.04 -6.15 32.02
N CYS A 432 7.91 -5.59 32.87
CA CYS A 432 8.27 -6.15 34.17
C CYS A 432 7.35 -5.69 35.31
N SER A 433 6.23 -5.03 34.99
CA SER A 433 5.28 -4.59 36.02
C SER A 433 4.75 -5.78 36.82
N PRO A 434 4.85 -5.79 38.17
CA PRO A 434 4.39 -6.90 38.99
C PRO A 434 2.92 -7.28 38.76
N MET A 435 2.06 -6.28 38.51
CA MET A 435 0.64 -6.49 38.21
C MET A 435 0.44 -7.24 36.88
N ILE A 436 1.24 -6.90 35.86
CA ILE A 436 1.20 -7.58 34.55
C ILE A 436 1.71 -9.01 34.68
N LEU A 437 2.82 -9.23 35.40
CA LEU A 437 3.36 -10.57 35.62
C LEU A 437 2.39 -11.46 36.43
N GLN A 438 1.71 -10.90 37.44
CA GLN A 438 0.67 -11.59 38.19
C GLN A 438 -0.51 -11.96 37.30
N TRP A 439 -0.97 -11.03 36.46
CA TRP A 439 -2.03 -11.28 35.47
C TRP A 439 -1.64 -12.38 34.49
N LYS A 440 -0.42 -12.36 33.94
CA LYS A 440 0.07 -13.43 33.04
C LYS A 440 0.06 -14.79 33.74
N THR A 441 0.56 -14.84 34.97
CA THR A 441 0.60 -16.06 35.79
C THR A 441 -0.79 -16.63 36.03
N SER A 442 -1.80 -15.78 36.30
CA SER A 442 -3.16 -16.26 36.53
C SER A 442 -3.88 -16.73 35.27
N HIS A 443 -3.56 -16.20 34.09
CA HIS A 443 -4.28 -16.49 32.84
C HIS A 443 -3.64 -17.57 31.97
N ILE A 444 -2.37 -17.93 32.20
CA ILE A 444 -1.64 -18.87 31.33
C ILE A 444 -2.25 -20.28 31.33
N HIS A 445 -2.74 -20.74 32.49
CA HIS A 445 -3.36 -22.05 32.63
C HIS A 445 -4.68 -22.17 31.89
N ASP A 446 -5.52 -21.13 32.04
CA ASP A 446 -6.81 -21.05 31.37
C ASP A 446 -6.62 -20.97 29.86
N TYR A 447 -5.66 -20.16 29.41
CA TYR A 447 -5.33 -20.05 27.98
C TYR A 447 -4.79 -21.35 27.41
N ALA A 448 -3.84 -22.02 28.09
CA ALA A 448 -3.31 -23.31 27.66
C ALA A 448 -4.42 -24.38 27.59
N SER A 449 -5.34 -24.39 28.55
CA SER A 449 -6.50 -25.30 28.58
C SER A 449 -7.41 -25.08 27.38
N MET A 450 -7.73 -23.80 27.12
CA MET A 450 -8.57 -23.40 25.99
C MET A 450 -7.95 -23.83 24.66
N VAL A 451 -6.66 -23.55 24.44
CA VAL A 451 -5.94 -23.89 23.21
C VAL A 451 -5.95 -25.40 22.95
N ILE A 452 -5.72 -26.22 23.98
CA ILE A 452 -5.80 -27.69 23.88
C ILE A 452 -7.21 -28.14 23.48
N ASN A 453 -8.23 -27.58 24.12
CA ASN A 453 -9.62 -27.95 23.83
C ASN A 453 -10.05 -27.53 22.42
N GLN A 454 -9.63 -26.34 21.98
CA GLN A 454 -9.89 -25.85 20.62
C GLN A 454 -9.20 -26.69 19.56
N PHE A 455 -7.95 -27.11 19.80
CA PHE A 455 -7.24 -28.03 18.91
C PHE A 455 -7.94 -29.39 18.81
N ARG A 456 -8.37 -29.96 19.95
CA ARG A 456 -9.16 -31.21 19.97
C ARG A 456 -10.47 -31.12 19.22
N SER A 457 -11.07 -29.93 19.22
CA SER A 457 -12.33 -29.64 18.52
C SER A 457 -12.11 -29.21 17.07
N GLU A 458 -10.90 -29.40 16.52
CA GLU A 458 -10.51 -29.05 15.15
C GLU A 458 -10.69 -27.57 14.79
N MET A 459 -10.77 -26.69 15.82
CA MET A 459 -10.85 -25.24 15.60
C MET A 459 -9.47 -24.61 15.45
N LEU A 460 -8.39 -25.28 15.83
CA LEU A 460 -7.03 -24.74 15.74
C LEU A 460 -6.18 -25.59 14.80
N THR A 461 -5.38 -24.93 13.96
CA THR A 461 -4.42 -25.62 13.09
C THR A 461 -3.22 -26.13 13.90
N LYS A 462 -2.58 -27.20 13.41
CA LYS A 462 -1.37 -27.76 14.01
C LYS A 462 -0.25 -26.72 14.12
N ASP A 463 -0.10 -25.88 13.10
CA ASP A 463 0.99 -24.90 13.03
C ASP A 463 0.77 -23.80 14.06
N GLN A 464 -0.48 -23.32 14.20
CA GLN A 464 -0.82 -22.33 15.22
C GLN A 464 -0.69 -22.89 16.64
N LEU A 465 -1.06 -24.15 16.88
CA LEU A 465 -0.86 -24.82 18.16
C LEU A 465 0.63 -24.82 18.55
N GLN A 466 1.51 -25.20 17.63
CA GLN A 466 2.96 -25.22 17.89
C GLN A 466 3.51 -23.82 18.15
N ILE A 467 3.08 -22.80 17.40
CA ILE A 467 3.48 -21.40 17.61
C ILE A 467 3.08 -20.93 19.00
N ILE A 468 1.84 -21.20 19.41
CA ILE A 468 1.32 -20.82 20.73
C ILE A 468 2.14 -21.48 21.83
N PHE A 469 2.34 -22.80 21.80
CA PHE A 469 3.06 -23.48 22.87
C PHE A 469 4.54 -23.09 22.92
N LYS A 470 5.23 -22.95 21.78
CA LYS A 470 6.60 -22.39 21.76
C LYS A 470 6.66 -21.03 22.46
N SER A 471 5.68 -20.17 22.19
CA SER A 471 5.60 -18.82 22.77
C SER A 471 5.25 -18.83 24.25
N ILE A 472 4.32 -19.68 24.69
CA ILE A 472 4.03 -19.91 26.12
C ILE A 472 5.32 -20.30 26.83
N GLY A 473 6.08 -21.25 26.26
CA GLY A 473 7.37 -21.69 26.81
C GLY A 473 8.34 -20.54 27.07
N CYS A 474 8.56 -19.67 26.08
CA CYS A 474 9.41 -18.50 26.23
C CYS A 474 8.99 -17.61 27.42
N CYS A 475 7.67 -17.39 27.58
CA CYS A 475 7.12 -16.58 28.66
C CYS A 475 7.34 -17.20 30.05
N LEU A 476 7.27 -18.53 30.18
CA LEU A 476 7.34 -19.24 31.47
C LEU A 476 8.62 -18.94 32.26
N SER A 477 9.75 -18.78 31.57
CA SER A 477 11.03 -18.43 32.19
C SER A 477 10.95 -17.16 33.04
N SER A 478 10.24 -16.14 32.53
CA SER A 478 10.04 -14.86 33.24
C SER A 478 9.04 -14.99 34.39
N LEU A 479 8.07 -15.90 34.30
CA LEU A 479 7.02 -16.06 35.32
C LEU A 479 7.46 -16.91 36.52
N GLN A 480 8.52 -17.71 36.36
CA GLN A 480 9.13 -18.51 37.44
C GLN A 480 9.61 -17.68 38.64
N THR A 481 9.83 -16.36 38.46
CA THR A 481 10.16 -15.46 39.56
C THR A 481 9.00 -15.27 40.54
N LEU A 482 7.76 -15.40 40.07
CA LEU A 482 6.54 -15.28 40.87
C LEU A 482 6.00 -16.65 41.28
N ASP A 483 5.95 -17.61 40.36
CA ASP A 483 5.53 -18.99 40.63
C ASP A 483 6.55 -19.99 40.07
N ARG A 484 7.36 -20.57 40.96
CA ARG A 484 8.38 -21.56 40.62
C ARG A 484 7.81 -22.83 39.99
N ASN A 485 6.55 -23.15 40.26
CA ASN A 485 5.90 -24.39 39.81
C ASN A 485 5.13 -24.23 38.49
N ILE A 486 5.07 -23.01 37.93
CA ILE A 486 4.26 -22.72 36.74
C ILE A 486 4.60 -23.62 35.54
N VAL A 487 5.89 -23.85 35.31
CA VAL A 487 6.36 -24.74 34.23
C VAL A 487 5.90 -26.17 34.44
N MET A 488 6.04 -26.68 35.67
CA MET A 488 5.61 -28.04 36.00
C MET A 488 4.10 -28.19 35.87
N SER A 489 3.34 -27.17 36.27
CA SER A 489 1.88 -27.15 36.14
C SER A 489 1.44 -27.20 34.67
N VAL A 490 2.05 -26.40 33.79
CA VAL A 490 1.77 -26.42 32.33
C VAL A 490 2.18 -27.75 31.69
N LEU A 491 3.34 -28.31 32.06
CA LEU A 491 3.78 -29.63 31.58
C LEU A 491 2.81 -30.74 32.01
N HIS A 492 2.39 -30.76 33.27
CA HIS A 492 1.40 -31.72 33.75
C HIS A 492 0.04 -31.57 33.05
N GLN A 493 -0.37 -30.34 32.74
CA GLN A 493 -1.59 -30.08 32.00
C GLN A 493 -1.52 -30.65 30.58
N LEU A 494 -0.41 -30.44 29.86
CA LEU A 494 -0.16 -31.06 28.55
C LEU A 494 -0.11 -32.58 28.63
N TYR A 495 0.60 -33.14 29.61
CA TYR A 495 0.69 -34.58 29.83
C TYR A 495 -0.69 -35.20 30.03
N ARG A 496 -1.50 -34.63 30.93
CA ARG A 496 -2.88 -35.07 31.16
C ARG A 496 -3.73 -34.96 29.89
N ALA A 497 -3.53 -33.92 29.09
CA ALA A 497 -4.19 -33.81 27.81
C ALA A 497 -3.79 -34.95 26.86
N ILE A 498 -2.51 -35.25 26.70
CA ILE A 498 -2.05 -36.34 25.81
C ILE A 498 -2.62 -37.69 26.24
N VAL A 499 -2.56 -38.01 27.54
CA VAL A 499 -3.07 -39.27 28.10
C VAL A 499 -4.58 -39.42 27.87
N ASN A 500 -5.33 -38.33 27.98
CA ASN A 500 -6.79 -38.32 27.78
C ASN A 500 -7.20 -38.27 26.31
N THR A 501 -6.28 -38.13 25.36
CA THR A 501 -6.57 -38.17 23.92
C THR A 501 -6.60 -39.63 23.44
N PRO A 502 -7.68 -40.10 22.77
CA PRO A 502 -7.77 -41.47 22.27
C PRO A 502 -6.61 -41.86 21.37
N ILE A 503 -6.16 -43.12 21.45
CA ILE A 503 -5.05 -43.65 20.62
C ILE A 503 -5.39 -43.57 19.11
N LYS A 504 -6.68 -43.60 18.76
CA LYS A 504 -7.16 -43.49 17.37
C LYS A 504 -6.87 -42.11 16.75
N ASP A 505 -6.73 -41.08 17.57
CA ASP A 505 -6.48 -39.71 17.12
C ASP A 505 -4.96 -39.43 17.11
N SER A 506 -4.23 -40.24 16.32
CA SER A 506 -2.77 -40.26 16.28
C SER A 506 -2.18 -38.88 15.98
N VAL A 507 -2.78 -38.13 15.05
CA VAL A 507 -2.36 -36.77 14.68
C VAL A 507 -2.44 -35.83 15.88
N GLN A 508 -3.55 -35.83 16.62
CA GLN A 508 -3.71 -34.95 17.78
C GLN A 508 -2.72 -35.31 18.90
N ARG A 509 -2.52 -36.62 19.18
CA ARG A 509 -1.51 -37.06 20.15
C ARG A 509 -0.11 -36.62 19.76
N VAL A 510 0.29 -36.82 18.50
CA VAL A 510 1.63 -36.48 18.00
C VAL A 510 1.91 -34.99 18.16
N GLU A 511 0.98 -34.12 17.78
CA GLU A 511 1.17 -32.69 17.86
C GLU A 511 1.19 -32.18 19.32
N LEU A 512 0.38 -32.76 20.21
CA LEU A 512 0.45 -32.45 21.64
C LEU A 512 1.76 -32.95 22.29
N ILE A 513 2.30 -34.10 21.87
CA ILE A 513 3.62 -34.58 22.31
C ILE A 513 4.72 -33.60 21.86
N LYS A 514 4.69 -33.13 20.59
CA LYS A 514 5.60 -32.08 20.11
C LYS A 514 5.49 -30.80 20.95
N CYS A 515 4.29 -30.39 21.33
CA CYS A 515 4.09 -29.23 22.20
C CYS A 515 4.71 -29.41 23.59
N LEU A 516 4.60 -30.61 24.17
CA LEU A 516 5.26 -30.96 25.44
C LEU A 516 6.79 -30.90 25.30
N ILE A 517 7.34 -31.43 24.20
CA ILE A 517 8.78 -31.37 23.90
C ILE A 517 9.26 -29.90 23.84
N TYR A 518 8.51 -29.00 23.20
CA TYR A 518 8.88 -27.57 23.13
C TYR A 518 8.88 -26.85 24.48
N GLN A 519 8.27 -27.40 25.54
CA GLN A 519 8.31 -26.82 26.89
C GLN A 519 9.52 -27.26 27.72
N LEU A 520 10.18 -28.37 27.36
CA LEU A 520 11.29 -28.94 28.12
C LEU A 520 12.47 -27.99 28.37
N PRO A 521 12.85 -27.08 27.44
CA PRO A 521 13.94 -26.12 27.67
C PRO A 521 13.76 -25.24 28.91
N TYR A 522 12.51 -25.04 29.35
CA TYR A 522 12.17 -24.14 30.45
C TYR A 522 12.03 -24.87 31.78
N CYS A 523 12.17 -26.20 31.80
CA CYS A 523 12.12 -27.01 33.00
C CYS A 523 13.41 -26.92 33.80
N HIS A 524 13.32 -27.04 35.13
CA HIS A 524 14.49 -27.09 35.99
C HIS A 524 15.31 -28.37 35.69
N SER A 525 16.64 -28.27 35.70
CA SER A 525 17.56 -29.36 35.32
C SER A 525 17.33 -30.67 36.07
N SER A 526 16.83 -30.60 37.30
CA SER A 526 16.49 -31.75 38.15
C SER A 526 15.36 -32.62 37.63
N HIS A 527 14.48 -32.11 36.76
CA HIS A 527 13.28 -32.83 36.28
C HIS A 527 13.31 -33.13 34.78
N ILE A 528 14.35 -32.71 34.05
CA ILE A 528 14.42 -32.87 32.60
C ILE A 528 14.46 -34.35 32.20
N CYS A 529 15.23 -35.19 32.91
CA CYS A 529 15.29 -36.63 32.62
C CYS A 529 13.93 -37.31 32.80
N ASP A 530 13.24 -37.02 33.91
CA ASP A 530 11.91 -37.59 34.19
C ASP A 530 10.91 -37.25 33.06
N TRP A 531 10.97 -36.01 32.56
CA TRP A 531 10.11 -35.58 31.47
C TRP A 531 10.50 -36.18 30.11
N LEU A 532 11.79 -36.39 29.85
CA LEU A 532 12.25 -37.09 28.65
C LEU A 532 11.84 -38.57 28.67
N GLU A 533 11.87 -39.22 29.83
CA GLU A 533 11.31 -40.57 30.02
C GLU A 533 9.80 -40.59 29.79
N ASN A 534 9.07 -39.60 30.31
CA ASN A 534 7.64 -39.47 30.05
C ASN A 534 7.34 -39.27 28.54
N VAL A 535 8.18 -38.52 27.81
CA VAL A 535 8.05 -38.40 26.34
C VAL A 535 8.22 -39.74 25.66
N LEU A 536 9.25 -40.52 26.01
CA LEU A 536 9.45 -41.87 25.47
C LEU A 536 8.26 -42.79 25.75
N GLN A 537 7.80 -42.83 27.00
CA GLN A 537 6.63 -43.62 27.38
C GLN A 537 5.39 -43.22 26.58
N LEU A 538 5.19 -41.91 26.34
CA LEU A 538 4.08 -41.43 25.54
C LEU A 538 4.20 -41.84 24.07
N ILE A 539 5.39 -41.86 23.49
CA ILE A 539 5.64 -42.35 22.12
C ILE A 539 5.30 -43.84 22.04
N ASP A 540 5.82 -44.65 22.97
CA ASP A 540 5.60 -46.10 23.00
C ASP A 540 4.12 -46.46 23.19
N GLN A 541 3.43 -45.77 24.10
CA GLN A 541 1.99 -45.98 24.36
C GLN A 541 1.12 -45.55 23.19
N SER A 542 1.59 -44.64 22.33
CA SER A 542 0.81 -44.10 21.21
C SER A 542 0.67 -45.05 20.03
N ARG A 543 1.44 -46.16 19.98
CA ARG A 543 1.45 -47.11 18.85
C ARG A 543 1.58 -46.42 17.48
N LEU A 544 2.45 -45.41 17.40
CA LEU A 544 2.66 -44.63 16.19
C LEU A 544 3.33 -45.47 15.11
N GLU A 545 3.05 -45.16 13.84
CA GLU A 545 3.84 -45.67 12.73
C GLU A 545 5.30 -45.25 12.89
N GLN A 546 6.23 -46.11 12.49
CA GLN A 546 7.66 -45.93 12.72
C GLN A 546 8.20 -44.60 12.15
N GLN A 547 7.67 -44.15 11.01
CA GLN A 547 8.04 -42.87 10.40
C GLN A 547 7.65 -41.68 11.30
N VAL A 548 6.41 -41.68 11.81
CA VAL A 548 5.89 -40.60 12.67
C VAL A 548 6.57 -40.62 14.04
N ALA A 549 6.89 -41.80 14.57
CA ALA A 549 7.68 -41.93 15.79
C ALA A 549 9.08 -41.32 15.62
N ASN A 550 9.75 -41.59 14.49
CA ASN A 550 11.04 -41.00 14.17
C ASN A 550 10.97 -39.47 14.04
N GLU A 551 9.91 -38.91 13.45
CA GLU A 551 9.73 -37.45 13.39
C GLU A 551 9.62 -36.81 14.78
N VAL A 552 8.93 -37.46 15.73
CA VAL A 552 8.83 -36.98 17.12
C VAL A 552 10.16 -37.12 17.85
N LEU A 553 10.91 -38.19 17.59
CA LEU A 553 12.26 -38.37 18.11
C LEU A 553 13.24 -37.32 17.57
N ASP A 554 13.18 -37.01 16.28
CA ASP A 554 13.97 -35.95 15.65
C ASP A 554 13.62 -34.58 16.25
N CYS A 555 12.33 -34.31 16.50
CA CYS A 555 11.89 -33.13 17.24
C CYS A 555 12.50 -33.06 18.64
N THR A 556 12.51 -34.19 19.36
CA THR A 556 13.11 -34.30 20.69
C THR A 556 14.60 -34.03 20.65
N TRP A 557 15.33 -34.60 19.68
CA TRP A 557 16.75 -34.36 19.48
C TRP A 557 17.06 -32.89 19.21
N ASN A 558 16.30 -32.24 18.32
CA ASN A 558 16.47 -30.84 18.00
C ASN A 558 16.34 -29.95 19.23
N VAL A 559 15.42 -30.28 20.15
CA VAL A 559 15.28 -29.55 21.41
C VAL A 559 16.42 -29.88 22.38
N VAL A 560 16.76 -31.15 22.58
CA VAL A 560 17.83 -31.56 23.51
C VAL A 560 19.19 -30.98 23.10
N SER A 561 19.51 -30.97 21.81
CA SER A 561 20.77 -30.45 21.26
C SER A 561 20.89 -28.92 21.40
N THR A 562 19.77 -28.19 21.41
CA THR A 562 19.73 -26.73 21.54
C THR A 562 19.65 -26.25 22.99
N MET A 563 19.28 -27.11 23.94
CA MET A 563 19.19 -26.77 25.37
C MET A 563 20.55 -26.52 26.05
N HIS A 564 21.67 -26.89 25.42
CA HIS A 564 23.03 -26.77 25.97
C HIS A 564 23.16 -27.28 27.42
N ASN A 565 22.40 -28.33 27.77
CA ASN A 565 22.37 -28.91 29.11
C ASN A 565 23.03 -30.30 29.08
N ASP A 566 24.10 -30.47 29.86
CA ASP A 566 24.85 -31.73 29.92
C ASP A 566 24.00 -32.93 30.35
N VAL A 567 23.00 -32.70 31.21
CA VAL A 567 22.14 -33.76 31.74
C VAL A 567 21.24 -34.32 30.63
N SER A 568 20.62 -33.46 29.82
CA SER A 568 19.77 -33.89 28.71
C SER A 568 20.57 -34.56 27.59
N LEU A 569 21.77 -34.05 27.29
CA LEU A 569 22.67 -34.66 26.31
C LEU A 569 23.12 -36.06 26.77
N ARG A 570 23.58 -36.21 28.02
CA ARG A 570 23.96 -37.53 28.55
C ARG A 570 22.80 -38.50 28.52
N TRP A 571 21.60 -38.05 28.91
CA TRP A 571 20.40 -38.87 28.85
C TRP A 571 20.13 -39.36 27.41
N TRP A 572 20.25 -38.47 26.41
CA TRP A 572 20.04 -38.83 25.01
C TRP A 572 21.03 -39.89 24.51
N TYR A 573 22.33 -39.66 24.72
CA TYR A 573 23.36 -40.61 24.30
C TYR A 573 23.27 -41.97 25.03
N THR A 574 22.75 -41.99 26.27
CA THR A 574 22.59 -43.22 27.05
C THR A 574 21.37 -44.04 26.61
N ASN A 575 20.26 -43.38 26.27
CA ASN A 575 18.98 -44.06 26.02
C ASN A 575 18.64 -44.24 24.53
N MET A 576 19.14 -43.35 23.65
CA MET A 576 18.75 -43.34 22.22
C MET A 576 19.82 -43.89 21.28
N ILE A 577 21.10 -43.83 21.68
CA ILE A 577 22.20 -44.35 20.87
C ILE A 577 22.62 -45.70 21.47
N PRO A 578 22.46 -46.82 20.75
CA PRO A 578 22.86 -48.13 21.25
C PRO A 578 24.35 -48.15 21.60
N ASP A 579 24.71 -48.96 22.62
CA ASP A 579 26.06 -49.26 23.16
C ASP A 579 27.08 -49.84 22.12
N LYS A 580 27.19 -49.27 20.92
CA LYS A 580 28.21 -49.62 19.90
C LYS A 580 29.29 -48.55 19.69
N CYS A 581 29.21 -47.42 20.39
CA CYS A 581 30.23 -46.37 20.35
C CYS A 581 30.66 -45.97 21.76
N ARG A 582 31.21 -46.91 22.54
CA ARG A 582 32.10 -46.57 23.65
C ARG A 582 33.54 -46.65 23.14
N PHE A 583 34.20 -45.51 23.02
CA PHE A 583 35.65 -45.42 22.83
C PHE A 583 36.39 -45.65 24.14
#